data_AF-A0A4Y8WLJ2-F1
#
_entry.id   AF-A0A4Y8WLJ2-F1
#
_cell.length_a   1.000
_cell.length_b   1.000
_cell.length_c   1.000
_cell.angle_alpha   90.00
_cell.angle_beta   90.00
_cell.angle_gamma   90.00
#
_symmetry.space_group_name_H-M   'P 1'
#
loop_
_entity.id
_entity.type
_entity.pdbx_description
1 polymer ?
#
loop_
_entity_poly.entity_id
_entity_poly.type
_entity_poly.pdbx_seq_one_letter_code
_entity_poly.pdbx_strand_id
1 'polypeptide(L)'
;KLEEQIQLYRSRFGFLPHKVLADRIYLNKNNCQYMESKGIVPTGKRLGRPPKQEKTEAELKEMHQRNEVEGTFGTVKMRYGAARIRTRLPETT
;
A
#
# COMPACT_ATOMS: atom_id res chain seq x y z
N LYS A 1 -11.54 -3.54 -0.63
CA LYS A 1 -10.41 -2.65 -1.00
C LYS A 1 -9.06 -3.37 -1.19
N LEU A 2 -8.38 -3.93 -0.17
CA LEU A 2 -7.08 -4.60 -0.41
C LEU A 2 -7.23 -5.86 -1.27
N GLU A 3 -8.22 -6.69 -0.95
CA GLU A 3 -8.50 -7.93 -1.70
C GLU A 3 -8.83 -7.66 -3.17
N GLU A 4 -9.64 -6.63 -3.43
CA GLU A 4 -9.94 -6.14 -4.79
C GLU A 4 -8.67 -5.73 -5.53
N GLN A 5 -7.74 -5.01 -4.87
CA GLN A 5 -6.47 -4.62 -5.50
C GLN A 5 -5.60 -5.83 -5.84
N ILE A 6 -5.58 -6.86 -4.99
CA ILE A 6 -4.86 -8.11 -5.26
C ILE A 6 -5.50 -8.86 -6.44
N GLN A 7 -6.83 -8.86 -6.55
CA GLN A 7 -7.55 -9.46 -7.68
C GLN A 7 -7.32 -8.69 -8.98
N LEU A 8 -7.32 -7.35 -8.94
CA LEU A 8 -6.98 -6.50 -10.07
C LEU A 8 -5.54 -6.72 -10.53
N TYR A 9 -4.60 -6.84 -9.59
CA TYR A 9 -3.22 -7.19 -9.90
C TYR A 9 -3.15 -8.54 -10.62
N ARG A 10 -3.83 -9.56 -10.10
CA ARG A 10 -3.92 -10.87 -10.75
C ARG A 10 -4.54 -10.80 -12.15
N SER A 11 -5.58 -9.99 -12.32
CA SER A 11 -6.25 -9.82 -13.63
C SER A 11 -5.34 -9.12 -14.64
N ARG A 12 -4.49 -8.19 -14.17
CA ARG A 12 -3.58 -7.42 -15.01
C ARG A 12 -2.31 -8.17 -15.38
N PHE A 13 -1.74 -8.93 -14.45
CA PHE A 13 -0.43 -9.58 -14.61
C PHE A 13 -0.52 -11.10 -14.74
N GLY A 14 -1.67 -11.71 -14.47
CA GLY A 14 -1.89 -13.16 -14.53
C GLY A 14 -1.48 -13.95 -13.29
N PHE A 15 -0.78 -13.33 -12.33
CA PHE A 15 -0.26 -13.99 -11.12
C PHE A 15 -0.54 -13.18 -9.85
N LEU A 16 -0.42 -13.83 -8.68
CA LEU A 16 -0.53 -13.16 -7.38
C LEU A 16 0.83 -12.57 -6.96
N PRO A 17 0.85 -11.38 -6.33
CA PRO A 17 2.10 -10.77 -5.89
C PRO A 17 2.73 -11.60 -4.76
N HIS A 18 4.05 -11.78 -4.81
CA HIS A 18 4.78 -12.50 -3.75
C HIS A 18 4.82 -11.72 -2.43
N LYS A 19 5.00 -10.40 -2.52
CA LYS A 19 5.02 -9.47 -1.38
C LYS A 19 4.06 -8.31 -1.62
N VAL A 20 3.42 -7.83 -0.56
CA VAL A 20 2.54 -6.66 -0.62
C VAL A 20 2.97 -5.63 0.42
N LEU A 21 3.37 -4.45 -0.06
CA LEU A 21 3.66 -3.26 0.73
C LEU A 21 2.38 -2.42 0.87
N ALA A 22 1.55 -2.70 1.88
CA ALA A 22 0.30 -1.97 2.15
C ALA A 22 0.30 -1.16 3.46
N ASP A 23 -0.36 0.01 3.47
CA ASP A 23 -0.44 0.90 4.64
C ASP A 23 -1.02 0.22 5.88
N ARG A 24 -0.69 0.77 7.05
CA ARG A 24 -1.11 0.20 8.34
C ARG A 24 -2.63 -0.02 8.42
N ILE A 25 -3.43 0.86 7.80
CA ILE A 25 -4.89 0.74 7.75
C ILE A 25 -5.38 -0.52 7.01
N TYR A 26 -4.57 -1.05 6.09
CA TYR A 26 -4.88 -2.25 5.32
C TYR A 26 -4.29 -3.53 5.94
N LEU A 27 -3.42 -3.41 6.94
CA LEU A 27 -2.84 -4.56 7.67
C LEU A 27 -3.72 -4.96 8.86
N ASN A 28 -5.02 -5.08 8.62
CA ASN A 28 -5.98 -5.61 9.59
C ASN A 28 -5.90 -7.15 9.63
N LYS A 29 -6.56 -7.78 10.62
CA LYS A 29 -6.51 -9.24 10.80
C LYS A 29 -7.04 -10.01 9.59
N ASN A 30 -8.20 -9.60 9.06
CA ASN A 30 -8.86 -10.28 7.95
C ASN A 30 -8.00 -10.27 6.68
N ASN A 31 -7.44 -9.12 6.32
CA ASN A 31 -6.54 -8.98 5.18
C ASN A 31 -5.24 -9.76 5.36
N CYS A 32 -4.69 -9.81 6.59
CA CYS A 32 -3.51 -10.63 6.87
C CYS A 32 -3.81 -12.11 6.67
N GLN A 33 -4.92 -12.62 7.20
CA GLN A 33 -5.35 -14.00 7.01
C GLN A 33 -5.58 -14.32 5.52
N TYR A 34 -6.21 -13.39 4.79
CA TYR A 34 -6.41 -13.51 3.36
C TYR A 34 -5.08 -13.64 2.60
N MET A 35 -4.11 -12.76 2.90
CA MET A 35 -2.78 -12.79 2.28
C MET A 35 -2.02 -14.07 2.63
N GLU A 36 -2.03 -14.49 3.89
CA GLU A 36 -1.39 -15.72 4.36
C GLU A 36 -2.00 -16.96 3.66
N SER A 37 -3.34 -17.02 3.50
CA SER A 37 -4.02 -18.12 2.78
C SER A 37 -3.62 -18.24 1.31
N LYS A 38 -3.13 -17.15 0.71
CA LYS A 38 -2.69 -17.07 -0.68
C LYS A 38 -1.18 -17.12 -0.84
N GLY A 39 -0.42 -17.31 0.24
CA GLY A 39 1.04 -17.33 0.23
C GLY A 39 1.67 -15.95 -0.03
N ILE A 40 0.92 -14.87 0.20
CA ILE A 40 1.38 -13.50 0.01
C ILE A 40 1.99 -13.01 1.32
N VAL A 41 3.21 -12.47 1.29
CA VAL A 41 3.89 -11.93 2.47
C VAL A 41 3.54 -10.45 2.65
N PRO A 42 2.82 -10.06 3.72
CA PRO A 42 2.54 -8.66 4.00
C PRO A 42 3.76 -7.96 4.59
N THR A 43 4.34 -7.00 3.86
CA THR A 43 5.47 -6.21 4.33
C THR A 43 4.95 -4.94 4.99
N GLY A 44 4.99 -4.83 6.33
CA GLY A 44 4.59 -3.61 7.06
C GLY A 44 4.39 -3.79 8.57
N LYS A 45 3.87 -2.77 9.27
CA LYS A 45 3.51 -2.88 10.69
C LYS A 45 2.04 -3.33 10.81
N ARG A 46 1.81 -4.54 11.34
CA ARG A 46 0.48 -5.09 11.59
C ARG A 46 -0.32 -4.17 12.52
N LEU A 47 -1.64 -4.12 12.33
CA LEU A 47 -2.52 -3.36 13.21
C LEU A 47 -2.61 -4.06 14.59
N GLY A 48 -2.24 -3.36 15.66
CA GLY A 48 -2.32 -3.87 17.04
C GLY A 48 -1.02 -3.71 17.81
N ARG A 49 -0.82 -4.58 18.80
CA ARG A 49 0.39 -4.59 19.63
C ARG A 49 1.60 -5.01 18.78
N PRO A 50 2.69 -4.23 18.76
CA PRO A 50 3.91 -4.64 18.07
C PRO A 50 4.48 -5.93 18.71
N PRO A 51 5.12 -6.81 17.92
CA PRO A 51 5.78 -8.00 18.43
C PRO A 51 6.95 -7.62 19.35
N LYS A 52 7.33 -8.52 20.26
CA LYS A 52 8.42 -8.32 21.24
C LYS A 52 9.81 -8.27 20.58
N GLN A 53 9.95 -8.85 19.39
CA GLN A 53 11.17 -8.77 18.60
C GLN A 53 11.22 -7.47 17.82
N GLU A 54 12.36 -6.80 17.91
CA GLU A 54 12.66 -5.63 17.08
C GLU A 54 12.85 -6.06 15.63
N LYS A 55 12.38 -5.22 14.72
CA LYS A 55 12.56 -5.44 13.28
C LYS A 55 14.01 -5.21 12.91
N THR A 56 14.54 -6.01 12.01
CA THR A 56 15.90 -5.83 11.50
C THR A 56 15.97 -4.55 10.64
N GLU A 57 17.14 -3.91 10.55
CA GLU A 57 17.34 -2.72 9.71
C GLU A 57 16.93 -2.93 8.24
N ALA A 58 17.11 -4.15 7.72
CA ALA A 58 16.68 -4.52 6.37
C ALA A 58 15.16 -4.43 6.19
N GLU A 59 14.39 -4.90 7.17
CA GLU A 59 12.92 -4.82 7.15
C GLU A 59 12.43 -3.37 7.27
N LEU A 60 13.15 -2.54 8.04
CA LEU A 60 12.87 -1.11 8.13
C LEU A 60 13.11 -0.42 6.78
N LYS A 61 14.24 -0.69 6.12
CA LYS A 61 14.53 -0.16 4.77
C LYS A 61 13.46 -0.55 3.75
N GLU A 62 13.03 -1.82 3.74
CA GLU A 62 11.96 -2.29 2.84
C GLU A 62 10.63 -1.57 3.13
N MET A 63 10.33 -1.28 4.40
CA MET A 63 9.18 -0.45 4.76
C MET A 63 9.34 1.01 4.29
N HIS A 64 10.54 1.56 4.32
CA HIS A 64 10.83 2.94 3.92
C HIS A 64 10.75 3.19 2.41
N GLN A 65 10.79 2.16 1.56
CA GLN A 65 10.57 2.32 0.12
C GLN A 65 9.23 3.00 -0.22
N ARG A 66 8.24 2.93 0.68
CA ARG A 66 6.99 3.66 0.53
C ARG A 66 7.13 5.17 0.71
N ASN A 67 8.05 5.60 1.57
CA ASN A 67 8.27 7.02 1.83
C ASN A 67 8.74 7.75 0.56
N GLU A 68 9.49 7.07 -0.31
CA GLU A 68 9.90 7.62 -1.61
C GLU A 68 8.67 7.87 -2.49
N VAL A 69 7.78 6.89 -2.61
CA VAL A 69 6.53 7.01 -3.37
C VAL A 69 5.65 8.13 -2.80
N GLU A 70 5.42 8.18 -1.49
CA GLU A 70 4.66 9.27 -0.85
C GLU A 70 5.33 10.64 -1.03
N GLY A 71 6.66 10.70 -0.93
CA GLY A 71 7.44 11.90 -1.14
C GLY A 71 7.28 12.48 -2.55
N THR A 72 7.25 11.61 -3.58
CA THR A 72 6.94 12.06 -4.94
C THR A 72 5.53 12.63 -5.05
N PHE A 73 4.52 11.98 -4.48
CA PHE A 73 3.15 12.50 -4.49
C PHE A 73 3.01 13.83 -3.73
N GLY A 74 3.69 13.98 -2.59
CA GLY A 74 3.75 15.23 -1.85
C GLY A 74 4.36 16.35 -2.68
N THR A 75 5.47 16.06 -3.35
CA THR A 75 6.17 17.02 -4.22
C THR A 75 5.31 17.41 -5.42
N VAL A 76 4.69 16.44 -6.09
CA VAL A 76 3.74 16.66 -7.21
C VAL A 76 2.58 17.57 -6.80
N LYS A 77 1.99 17.33 -5.62
CA LYS A 77 0.88 18.16 -5.11
C LYS A 77 1.32 19.56 -4.70
N MET A 78 2.40 19.67 -3.91
CA MET A 78 2.82 20.92 -3.29
C MET A 78 3.70 21.79 -4.21
N ARG A 79 4.75 21.20 -4.80
CA ARG A 79 5.74 21.93 -5.61
C ARG A 79 5.27 22.14 -7.05
N TYR A 80 4.62 21.14 -7.63
CA TYR A 80 4.13 21.21 -9.01
C TYR A 80 2.65 21.59 -9.11
N GLY A 81 1.98 21.85 -7.98
CA GLY A 81 0.62 22.37 -7.97
C GLY A 81 -0.43 21.40 -8.52
N ALA A 82 -0.15 20.10 -8.62
CA ALA A 82 -1.10 19.12 -9.14
C ALA A 82 -2.40 19.06 -8.32
N ALA A 83 -2.38 19.46 -7.05
CA ALA A 83 -3.57 19.61 -6.22
C ALA A 83 -4.58 20.66 -6.75
N ARG A 84 -4.16 21.51 -7.70
CA ARG A 84 -4.99 22.53 -8.36
C ARG A 84 -5.53 22.07 -9.71
N ILE A 85 -5.07 20.94 -10.23
CA ILE A 85 -5.62 20.35 -11.46
C ILE A 85 -6.94 19.68 -11.07
N ARG A 86 -8.05 20.24 -11.56
CA ARG A 86 -9.41 19.73 -11.32
C ARG A 86 -10.10 19.52 -12.66
N THR A 87 -10.84 18.45 -12.78
CA THR A 87 -11.77 18.23 -13.90
C THR A 87 -13.14 18.79 -13.53
N ARG A 88 -13.87 19.29 -14.52
CA ARG A 88 -15.30 19.62 -14.31
C ARG A 88 -16.07 18.33 -13.99
N LEU A 89 -17.02 18.43 -13.07
CA LEU A 89 -17.97 17.33 -12.88
C LEU A 89 -18.85 17.24 -14.14
N PRO A 90 -19.33 16.05 -14.52
CA PRO A 90 -20.23 15.89 -15.67
C PRO A 90 -21.48 16.77 -15.57
N GLU A 91 -21.91 17.07 -14.35
CA GLU A 91 -23.11 17.85 -14.04
C GLU A 91 -22.89 19.37 -14.10
N THR A 92 -21.65 19.86 -14.19
CA THR A 92 -21.34 21.30 -14.18
C THR A 92 -20.84 21.76 -15.55
N THR A 93 -21.68 22.49 -16.28
CA THR A 93 -21.38 23.12 -17.58
C THR A 93 -20.51 24.36 -17.45
#